data_AF-A0A4V2XMY9-F1
#
_entry.id   AF-A0A4V2XMY9-F1
#
_cell.length_a   1.000
_cell.length_b   1.000
_cell.length_c   1.000
_cell.angle_alpha   90.00
_cell.angle_beta   90.00
_cell.angle_gamma   90.00
#
_symmetry.space_group_name_H-M   'P 1'
#
loop_
_entity.id
_entity.type
_entity.pdbx_description
1 polymer ?
#
loop_
_entity_poly.entity_id
_entity_poly.type
_entity_poly.pdbx_seq_one_letter_code
_entity_poly.pdbx_strand_id
1 'polypeptide(L)'
;MPDPLLTEVGWTGSELRLAGRFEPGAAVPEIELLLHEQTGGAQLRVPVAADTSDGAVVFEARVDVASAMGGRPLPGGLWDVDLAVGAPPARAVVPLGHVPGLDAAPQRRFLPGSVTVIAYFATDGTFKIDVGGRPHSAGTTRADATSWNGARAEILVAGHLDLREISMPISGTLLLSQHRSDRTFEVIAMLEERPGRLCYTAAVPVTRAFIDDPLPRGTWEVSLCLGFSGMHRELRLLAADEPVDVQVWRRLRHMRVRSSAAPDPLTITVGRA
;
A
#
# COMPACT_ATOMS: atom_id res chain seq x y z
N MET A 1 -19.75 0.57 -0.22
CA MET A 1 -18.71 0.69 0.83
C MET A 1 -18.64 -0.64 1.52
N PRO A 2 -17.48 -1.11 2.00
CA PRO A 2 -17.44 -2.31 2.82
C PRO A 2 -18.34 -2.09 4.04
N ASP A 3 -19.19 -3.06 4.34
CA ASP A 3 -19.92 -3.18 5.60
C ASP A 3 -19.34 -4.43 6.26
N PRO A 4 -18.72 -4.35 7.44
CA PRO A 4 -18.77 -3.31 8.49
C PRO A 4 -17.93 -2.04 8.30
N LEU A 5 -18.33 -0.98 9.00
CA LEU A 5 -17.63 0.32 9.06
C LEU A 5 -17.17 0.65 10.49
N LEU A 6 -15.90 1.02 10.63
CA LEU A 6 -15.35 1.58 11.87
C LEU A 6 -15.85 3.00 12.10
N THR A 7 -16.22 3.29 13.34
CA THR A 7 -16.64 4.60 13.86
C THR A 7 -15.64 5.20 14.85
N GLU A 8 -14.72 4.38 15.38
CA GLU A 8 -13.64 4.82 16.25
C GLU A 8 -12.40 3.93 16.04
N VAL A 9 -11.23 4.56 15.98
CA VAL A 9 -9.92 3.92 16.06
C VAL A 9 -9.08 4.72 17.04
N GLY A 10 -8.51 4.08 18.06
CA GLY A 10 -7.74 4.79 19.07
C GLY A 10 -6.79 3.90 19.85
N TRP A 11 -5.81 4.52 20.49
CA TRP A 11 -4.82 3.83 21.32
C TRP A 11 -4.98 4.17 22.80
N THR A 12 -4.92 3.16 23.66
CA THR A 12 -4.67 3.32 25.10
C THR A 12 -3.47 2.46 25.49
N GLY A 13 -2.32 3.08 25.73
CA GLY A 13 -1.07 2.33 25.95
C GLY A 13 -0.64 1.56 24.68
N SER A 14 -0.59 0.23 24.76
CA SER A 14 -0.41 -0.72 23.64
C SER A 14 -1.72 -1.34 23.16
N GLU A 15 -2.86 -0.99 23.77
CA GLU A 15 -4.17 -1.47 23.36
C GLU A 15 -4.72 -0.61 22.23
N LEU A 16 -4.95 -1.23 21.08
CA LEU A 16 -5.70 -0.66 19.96
C LEU A 16 -7.18 -0.93 20.20
N ARG A 17 -7.96 0.13 20.38
CA ARG A 17 -9.42 0.09 20.48
C ARG A 17 -10.02 0.35 19.10
N LEU A 18 -10.92 -0.54 18.70
CA LEU A 18 -11.69 -0.44 17.46
C LEU A 18 -13.17 -0.50 17.81
N ALA A 19 -13.93 0.49 17.38
CA ALA A 19 -15.38 0.45 17.46
C ALA A 19 -15.99 0.68 16.09
N GLY A 20 -17.10 0.04 15.82
CA GLY A 20 -17.76 0.14 14.53
C GLY A 20 -19.21 -0.31 14.56
N ARG A 21 -19.81 -0.34 13.38
CA ARG A 21 -21.18 -0.78 13.18
C ARG A 21 -21.36 -1.50 11.84
N PHE A 22 -22.39 -2.35 11.78
CA PHE A 22 -22.90 -2.93 10.54
C PHE A 22 -24.38 -3.25 10.67
N GLU A 23 -25.06 -3.44 9.56
CA GLU A 23 -26.50 -3.78 9.54
C GLU A 23 -26.65 -5.30 9.34
N PRO A 24 -26.78 -6.10 10.42
CA PRO A 24 -27.08 -7.52 10.23
C PRO A 24 -28.50 -7.65 9.68
N GLY A 25 -28.68 -8.41 8.60
CA GLY A 25 -30.02 -8.77 8.12
C GLY A 25 -30.85 -9.63 9.10
N ALA A 26 -30.42 -9.83 10.35
CA ALA A 26 -31.03 -10.66 11.40
C ALA A 26 -30.49 -10.31 12.82
N ALA A 27 -30.81 -11.12 13.84
CA ALA A 27 -30.33 -10.98 15.22
C ALA A 27 -28.78 -10.91 15.35
N VAL A 28 -28.27 -10.36 16.45
CA VAL A 28 -26.82 -10.18 16.71
C VAL A 28 -26.07 -11.49 16.47
N PRO A 29 -25.26 -11.59 15.41
CA PRO A 29 -24.46 -12.76 15.16
C PRO A 29 -23.31 -12.83 16.18
N GLU A 30 -22.79 -14.04 16.42
CA GLU A 30 -21.47 -14.18 17.04
C GLU A 30 -20.44 -13.48 16.13
N ILE A 31 -19.63 -12.59 16.71
CA ILE A 31 -18.63 -11.82 15.96
C ILE A 31 -17.28 -11.81 16.67
N GLU A 32 -16.22 -11.81 15.87
CA GLU A 32 -14.83 -11.72 16.31
C GLU A 32 -14.05 -10.83 15.35
N LEU A 33 -12.98 -10.18 15.81
CA LEU A 33 -11.98 -9.68 14.88
C LEU A 33 -11.05 -10.82 14.49
N LEU A 34 -10.79 -10.93 13.19
CA LEU A 34 -9.77 -11.81 12.65
C LEU A 34 -8.61 -10.96 12.18
N LEU A 35 -7.46 -11.14 12.82
CA LEU A 35 -6.19 -10.57 12.40
C LEU A 35 -5.41 -11.65 11.64
N HIS A 36 -5.01 -11.35 10.40
CA HIS A 36 -4.28 -12.29 9.54
C HIS A 36 -3.01 -11.64 8.99
N GLU A 37 -1.86 -12.25 9.25
CA GLU A 37 -0.58 -11.78 8.75
C GLU A 37 -0.34 -12.28 7.32
N GLN A 38 -0.04 -11.36 6.41
CA GLN A 38 -0.09 -11.62 4.98
C GLN A 38 0.97 -12.59 4.43
N THR A 39 2.16 -12.67 5.06
CA THR A 39 3.30 -13.39 4.48
C THR A 39 3.56 -14.75 5.13
N GLY A 40 3.56 -14.78 6.45
CA GLY A 40 3.78 -15.95 7.29
C GLY A 40 2.51 -16.65 7.75
N GLY A 41 1.32 -16.09 7.47
CA GLY A 41 0.03 -16.75 7.68
C GLY A 41 -0.39 -16.89 9.14
N ALA A 42 0.24 -16.13 10.04
CA ALA A 42 -0.19 -16.11 11.44
C ALA A 42 -1.61 -15.53 11.57
N GLN A 43 -2.41 -16.11 12.45
CA GLN A 43 -3.79 -15.67 12.69
C GLN A 43 -4.04 -15.44 14.18
N LEU A 44 -4.84 -14.43 14.49
CA LEU A 44 -5.31 -14.12 15.83
C LEU A 44 -6.80 -13.79 15.77
N ARG A 45 -7.57 -14.40 16.68
CA ARG A 45 -9.00 -14.12 16.85
C ARG A 45 -9.17 -13.33 18.14
N VAL A 46 -9.84 -12.19 18.06
CA VAL A 46 -10.03 -11.30 19.20
C VAL A 46 -11.53 -11.21 19.50
N PRO A 47 -11.95 -11.49 20.75
CA PRO A 47 -13.34 -11.34 21.15
C PRO A 47 -13.83 -9.91 20.93
N VAL A 48 -15.09 -9.79 20.51
CA VAL A 48 -15.75 -8.52 20.26
C VAL A 48 -16.97 -8.42 21.15
N ALA A 49 -17.12 -7.26 21.82
CA ALA A 49 -18.35 -6.91 22.49
C ALA A 49 -19.32 -6.34 21.44
N ALA A 50 -20.54 -6.87 21.36
CA ALA A 50 -21.52 -6.49 20.36
C ALA A 50 -22.87 -6.21 21.03
N ASP A 51 -23.58 -5.18 20.56
CA ASP A 51 -24.95 -4.89 20.96
C ASP A 51 -25.76 -4.39 19.75
N THR A 52 -27.09 -4.40 19.86
CA THR A 52 -27.98 -3.81 18.85
C THR A 52 -28.40 -2.41 19.30
N SER A 53 -28.15 -1.42 18.46
CA SER A 53 -28.65 -0.05 18.63
C SER A 53 -29.25 0.44 17.32
N ASP A 54 -30.48 0.95 17.37
CA ASP A 54 -31.18 1.54 16.22
C ASP A 54 -31.24 0.65 14.96
N GLY A 55 -31.35 -0.67 15.14
CA GLY A 55 -31.42 -1.63 14.02
C GLY A 55 -30.07 -1.99 13.39
N ALA A 56 -28.96 -1.46 13.91
CA ALA A 56 -27.61 -1.85 13.56
C ALA A 56 -26.93 -2.60 14.72
N VAL A 57 -25.98 -3.46 14.40
CA VAL A 57 -25.03 -3.98 15.40
C VAL A 57 -23.92 -2.97 15.56
N VAL A 58 -23.72 -2.54 16.80
CA VAL A 58 -22.54 -1.78 17.22
C VAL A 58 -21.58 -2.73 17.91
N PHE A 59 -20.29 -2.55 17.66
CA PHE A 59 -19.27 -3.44 18.22
C PHE A 59 -18.05 -2.68 18.73
N GLU A 60 -17.40 -3.24 19.74
CA GLU A 60 -16.13 -2.78 20.29
C GLU A 60 -15.17 -3.97 20.45
N ALA A 61 -13.92 -3.76 20.06
CA ALA A 61 -12.83 -4.71 20.20
C ALA A 61 -11.58 -4.01 20.72
N ARG A 62 -10.74 -4.78 21.42
CA ARG A 62 -9.49 -4.31 22.01
C ARG A 62 -8.38 -5.29 21.67
N VAL A 63 -7.31 -4.80 21.06
CA VAL A 63 -6.14 -5.59 20.68
C VAL A 63 -4.92 -5.03 21.39
N ASP A 64 -4.47 -5.68 22.45
CA ASP A 64 -3.19 -5.34 23.08
C ASP A 64 -2.03 -5.92 22.25
N VAL A 65 -1.50 -5.11 21.33
CA VAL A 65 -0.47 -5.56 20.38
C VAL A 65 0.85 -5.98 21.06
N ALA A 66 1.05 -5.63 22.33
CA ALA A 66 2.23 -6.05 23.10
C ALA A 66 2.07 -7.44 23.73
N SER A 67 0.85 -8.00 23.78
CA SER A 67 0.58 -9.29 24.45
C SER A 67 -0.39 -10.21 23.70
N ALA A 68 -0.88 -9.79 22.52
CA ALA A 68 -1.97 -10.45 21.79
C ALA A 68 -1.74 -11.93 21.45
N MET A 69 -0.49 -12.39 21.32
CA MET A 69 -0.14 -13.75 20.93
C MET A 69 0.18 -14.64 22.14
N GLY A 70 -0.81 -14.83 23.02
CA GLY A 70 -0.65 -15.64 24.23
C GLY A 70 0.34 -15.04 25.23
N GLY A 71 0.27 -13.71 25.43
CA GLY A 71 1.18 -12.95 26.29
C GLY A 71 2.43 -12.42 25.59
N ARG A 72 2.55 -12.60 24.28
CA ARG A 72 3.67 -12.11 23.47
C ARG A 72 3.20 -11.02 22.48
N PRO A 73 4.09 -10.10 22.07
CA PRO A 73 3.75 -9.10 21.06
C PRO A 73 3.31 -9.72 19.74
N LEU A 74 2.51 -8.99 18.97
CA LEU A 74 2.25 -9.33 17.58
C LEU A 74 3.59 -9.42 16.81
N PRO A 75 3.81 -10.52 16.06
CA PRO A 75 4.95 -10.63 15.17
C PRO A 75 5.03 -9.47 14.17
N GLY A 76 6.26 -9.11 13.81
CA GLY A 76 6.52 -8.12 12.76
C GLY A 76 5.97 -8.58 11.42
N GLY A 77 5.28 -7.68 10.71
CA GLY A 77 4.59 -7.97 9.46
C GLY A 77 3.41 -7.04 9.22
N LEU A 78 2.73 -7.26 8.09
CA LEU A 78 1.50 -6.57 7.74
C LEU A 78 0.31 -7.49 8.05
N TRP A 79 -0.59 -6.99 8.89
CA TRP A 79 -1.77 -7.69 9.35
C TRP A 79 -3.03 -7.07 8.76
N ASP A 80 -3.82 -7.89 8.06
CA ASP A 80 -5.19 -7.57 7.70
C ASP A 80 -6.08 -7.72 8.93
N VAL A 81 -7.05 -6.82 9.09
CA VAL A 81 -8.01 -6.85 10.19
C VAL A 81 -9.41 -6.88 9.60
N ASP A 82 -10.07 -8.03 9.77
CA ASP A 82 -11.40 -8.29 9.25
C ASP A 82 -12.38 -8.58 10.39
N LEU A 83 -13.67 -8.39 10.14
CA LEU A 83 -14.72 -8.86 11.03
C LEU A 83 -15.19 -10.24 10.57
N ALA A 84 -15.10 -11.20 11.48
CA ALA A 84 -15.62 -12.55 11.32
C ALA A 84 -17.05 -12.60 11.89
N VAL A 85 -18.03 -13.00 11.10
CA VAL A 85 -19.46 -12.94 11.43
C VAL A 85 -20.15 -14.30 11.30
N GLY A 86 -20.96 -14.64 12.30
CA GLY A 86 -21.82 -15.83 12.35
C GLY A 86 -21.22 -16.97 13.17
N ALA A 87 -21.98 -18.03 13.42
CA ALA A 87 -21.50 -19.22 14.12
C ALA A 87 -21.33 -20.41 13.15
N PRO A 88 -20.18 -21.09 13.12
CA PRO A 88 -18.92 -20.64 13.71
C PRO A 88 -18.41 -19.37 12.99
N PRO A 89 -17.61 -18.51 13.64
CA PRO A 89 -17.15 -17.19 13.16
C PRO A 89 -16.20 -17.20 11.94
N ALA A 90 -16.37 -18.16 11.04
CA ALA A 90 -15.73 -18.18 9.72
C ALA A 90 -16.77 -18.23 8.58
N ARG A 91 -18.07 -18.13 8.89
CA ARG A 91 -19.13 -18.22 7.87
C ARG A 91 -19.09 -17.04 6.89
N ALA A 92 -18.74 -15.85 7.39
CA ALA A 92 -18.43 -14.67 6.59
C ALA A 92 -17.25 -13.92 7.23
N VAL A 93 -16.24 -13.60 6.45
CA VAL A 93 -15.13 -12.73 6.83
C VAL A 93 -15.20 -11.51 5.92
N VAL A 94 -15.32 -10.33 6.51
CA VAL A 94 -15.58 -9.09 5.80
C VAL A 94 -14.57 -8.01 6.22
N PRO A 95 -13.97 -7.30 5.26
CA PRO A 95 -12.97 -6.28 5.57
C PRO A 95 -13.60 -5.07 6.25
N LEU A 96 -12.84 -4.46 7.16
CA LEU A 96 -13.25 -3.26 7.88
C LEU A 96 -12.91 -2.00 7.08
N GLY A 97 -13.93 -1.21 6.74
CA GLY A 97 -13.76 0.17 6.27
C GLY A 97 -13.97 1.19 7.39
N HIS A 98 -14.18 2.46 7.03
CA HIS A 98 -14.54 3.51 7.99
C HIS A 98 -15.73 4.35 7.54
N VAL A 99 -16.45 4.91 8.51
CA VAL A 99 -17.50 5.90 8.23
C VAL A 99 -16.91 7.19 7.67
N PRO A 100 -17.67 7.96 6.87
CA PRO A 100 -17.28 9.30 6.47
C PRO A 100 -17.05 10.19 7.70
N GLY A 101 -15.99 10.99 7.67
CA GLY A 101 -15.63 11.92 8.75
C GLY A 101 -14.88 11.30 9.94
N LEU A 102 -14.60 9.99 9.92
CA LEU A 102 -13.61 9.41 10.82
C LEU A 102 -12.22 9.92 10.44
N ASP A 103 -11.38 10.24 11.43
CA ASP A 103 -9.96 10.51 11.19
C ASP A 103 -9.26 9.23 10.70
N ALA A 104 -9.03 9.16 9.39
CA ALA A 104 -8.37 8.04 8.73
C ALA A 104 -6.83 8.20 8.67
N ALA A 105 -6.25 9.18 9.37
CA ALA A 105 -4.79 9.31 9.46
C ALA A 105 -4.17 8.09 10.17
N PRO A 106 -3.01 7.57 9.70
CA PRO A 106 -2.33 6.46 10.33
C PRO A 106 -1.93 6.78 11.76
N GLN A 107 -2.36 5.94 12.67
CA GLN A 107 -2.07 6.07 14.08
C GLN A 107 -0.84 5.25 14.42
N ARG A 108 0.29 5.95 14.57
CA ARG A 108 1.56 5.33 14.95
C ARG A 108 1.72 5.23 16.46
N ARG A 109 2.21 4.08 16.90
CA ARG A 109 2.61 3.80 18.28
C ARG A 109 4.01 3.18 18.32
N PHE A 110 4.73 3.46 19.40
CA PHE A 110 6.01 2.79 19.68
C PHE A 110 5.80 1.89 20.89
N LEU A 111 6.04 0.59 20.71
CA LEU A 111 6.02 -0.39 21.77
C LEU A 111 7.38 -0.44 22.48
N PRO A 112 7.45 -1.08 23.67
CA PRO A 112 8.74 -1.40 24.29
C PRO A 112 9.68 -2.11 23.31
N GLY A 113 10.98 -1.79 23.36
CA GLY A 113 11.96 -2.29 22.40
C GLY A 113 11.99 -1.54 21.06
N SER A 114 11.37 -0.36 20.99
CA SER A 114 11.34 0.52 19.80
C SER A 114 10.66 -0.10 18.58
N VAL A 115 9.79 -1.09 18.79
CA VAL A 115 8.98 -1.66 17.71
C VAL A 115 7.90 -0.64 17.35
N THR A 116 7.88 -0.23 16.09
CA THR A 116 6.86 0.69 15.56
C THR A 116 5.64 -0.13 15.17
N VAL A 117 4.45 0.31 15.59
CA VAL A 117 3.16 -0.26 15.18
C VAL A 117 2.30 0.84 14.60
N ILE A 118 1.68 0.60 13.45
CA ILE A 118 0.89 1.60 12.75
C ILE A 118 -0.45 0.99 12.35
N ALA A 119 -1.53 1.56 12.87
CA ALA A 119 -2.89 1.26 12.47
C ALA A 119 -3.32 2.26 11.39
N TYR A 120 -3.80 1.79 10.24
CA TYR A 120 -4.13 2.65 9.10
C TYR A 120 -5.13 2.01 8.14
N PHE A 121 -5.74 2.84 7.29
CA PHE A 121 -6.51 2.38 6.14
C PHE A 121 -5.63 2.36 4.90
N ALA A 122 -5.58 1.23 4.21
CA ALA A 122 -4.83 1.07 2.97
C ALA A 122 -5.54 1.75 1.79
N THR A 123 -4.88 1.78 0.62
CA THR A 123 -5.40 2.44 -0.59
C THR A 123 -6.70 1.81 -1.11
N ASP A 124 -6.95 0.54 -0.78
CA ASP A 124 -8.21 -0.17 -1.04
C ASP A 124 -9.33 0.16 -0.04
N GLY A 125 -9.03 0.96 0.99
CA GLY A 125 -9.95 1.36 2.06
C GLY A 125 -10.06 0.37 3.23
N THR A 126 -9.31 -0.73 3.21
CA THR A 126 -9.31 -1.74 4.29
C THR A 126 -8.42 -1.32 5.46
N PHE A 127 -8.84 -1.66 6.68
CA PHE A 127 -8.05 -1.42 7.89
C PHE A 127 -6.93 -2.46 8.06
N LYS A 128 -5.71 -1.99 8.33
CA LYS A 128 -4.51 -2.82 8.50
C LYS A 128 -3.68 -2.37 9.70
N ILE A 129 -2.89 -3.31 10.23
CA ILE A 129 -1.86 -3.05 11.25
C ILE A 129 -0.49 -3.44 10.69
N ASP A 130 0.43 -2.48 10.60
CA ASP A 130 1.84 -2.72 10.26
C ASP A 130 2.66 -2.77 11.56
N VAL A 131 3.36 -3.89 11.77
CA VAL A 131 4.28 -4.08 12.89
C VAL A 131 5.71 -4.13 12.35
N GLY A 132 6.50 -3.11 12.67
CA GLY A 132 7.91 -2.99 12.33
C GLY A 132 8.22 -2.10 11.13
N GLY A 133 7.22 -1.64 10.37
CA GLY A 133 7.39 -0.62 9.32
C GLY A 133 8.21 -1.07 8.11
N ARG A 134 8.24 -2.37 7.82
CA ARG A 134 8.98 -2.90 6.67
C ARG A 134 8.25 -2.51 5.38
N PRO A 135 8.96 -2.42 4.23
CA PRO A 135 8.30 -2.31 2.94
C PRO A 135 7.40 -3.53 2.69
N HIS A 136 6.18 -3.29 2.24
CA HIS A 136 5.20 -4.33 1.94
C HIS A 136 4.61 -4.10 0.54
N SER A 137 4.32 -5.19 -0.17
CA SER A 137 3.58 -5.12 -1.44
C SER A 137 2.15 -4.62 -1.17
N ALA A 138 1.67 -3.72 -2.02
CA ALA A 138 0.33 -3.14 -1.96
C ALA A 138 -0.49 -3.43 -3.23
N GLY A 139 -0.10 -4.47 -3.99
CA GLY A 139 -0.77 -4.87 -5.22
C GLY A 139 -0.19 -4.21 -6.46
N THR A 140 -1.05 -3.98 -7.45
CA THR A 140 -0.69 -3.46 -8.78
C THR A 140 -1.49 -2.21 -9.10
N THR A 141 -0.86 -1.24 -9.77
CA THR A 141 -1.57 -0.14 -10.42
C THR A 141 -1.09 0.02 -11.85
N ARG A 142 -1.90 0.63 -12.72
CA ARG A 142 -1.55 0.86 -14.12
C ARG A 142 -0.97 2.26 -14.30
N ALA A 143 0.12 2.38 -15.06
CA ALA A 143 0.58 3.67 -15.53
C ALA A 143 -0.38 4.23 -16.60
N ASP A 144 -0.75 5.50 -16.47
CA ASP A 144 -1.58 6.19 -17.46
C ASP A 144 -0.79 6.43 -18.75
N ALA A 145 0.49 6.76 -18.62
CA ALA A 145 1.36 7.07 -19.75
C ALA A 145 2.82 6.71 -19.47
N THR A 146 3.50 6.25 -20.51
CA THR A 146 4.97 6.15 -20.57
C THR A 146 5.43 6.86 -21.83
N SER A 147 6.26 7.89 -21.72
CA SER A 147 6.67 8.70 -22.87
C SER A 147 8.14 9.07 -22.84
N TRP A 148 8.68 9.41 -24.01
CA TRP A 148 10.07 9.84 -24.17
C TRP A 148 10.18 11.36 -24.14
N ASN A 149 10.98 11.89 -23.22
CA ASN A 149 11.40 13.29 -23.23
C ASN A 149 12.74 13.42 -23.95
N GLY A 150 12.70 13.72 -25.25
CA GLY A 150 13.92 13.86 -26.06
C GLY A 150 14.84 15.02 -25.68
N ALA A 151 14.29 16.10 -25.10
CA ALA A 151 15.09 17.26 -24.70
C ALA A 151 16.01 16.96 -23.51
N ARG A 152 15.55 16.10 -22.59
CA ARG A 152 16.32 15.69 -21.40
C ARG A 152 16.87 14.27 -21.47
N ALA A 153 16.46 13.52 -22.49
CA ALA A 153 16.76 12.11 -22.67
C ALA A 153 16.37 11.25 -21.46
N GLU A 154 15.10 11.40 -21.06
CA GLU A 154 14.44 10.76 -19.92
C GLU A 154 13.20 9.98 -20.40
N ILE A 155 12.87 8.90 -19.70
CA ILE A 155 11.54 8.28 -19.80
C ILE A 155 10.66 8.90 -18.72
N LEU A 156 9.53 9.48 -19.12
CA LEU A 156 8.50 9.95 -18.21
C LEU A 156 7.49 8.82 -17.97
N VAL A 157 7.29 8.48 -16.70
CA VAL A 157 6.25 7.55 -16.26
C VAL A 157 5.24 8.35 -15.45
N ALA A 158 3.97 8.32 -15.86
CA ALA A 158 2.89 9.01 -15.18
C ALA A 158 1.71 8.07 -14.93
N GLY A 159 0.98 8.32 -13.85
CA GLY A 159 -0.22 7.57 -13.51
C GLY A 159 -1.00 8.22 -12.38
N HIS A 160 -1.99 7.50 -11.88
CA HIS A 160 -2.73 7.90 -10.70
C HIS A 160 -3.06 6.71 -9.80
N LEU A 161 -3.42 7.04 -8.56
CA LEU A 161 -4.03 6.13 -7.61
C LEU A 161 -5.38 6.71 -7.22
N ASP A 162 -6.42 5.88 -7.26
CA ASP A 162 -7.74 6.23 -6.74
C ASP A 162 -7.66 6.20 -5.21
N LEU A 163 -7.43 7.35 -4.61
CA LEU A 163 -7.41 7.53 -3.16
C LEU A 163 -8.63 8.34 -2.77
N ARG A 164 -9.50 7.75 -1.95
CA ARG A 164 -10.73 8.42 -1.51
C ARG A 164 -10.42 9.67 -0.69
N GLU A 165 -9.45 9.55 0.21
CA GLU A 165 -9.01 10.63 1.10
C GLU A 165 -7.50 10.52 1.34
N ILE A 166 -6.82 11.68 1.32
CA ILE A 166 -5.41 11.79 1.70
C ILE A 166 -5.37 12.59 2.99
N SER A 167 -5.26 11.89 4.11
CA SER A 167 -5.28 12.48 5.45
C SER A 167 -3.88 12.87 5.96
N MET A 168 -2.83 12.65 5.16
CA MET A 168 -1.44 12.86 5.57
C MET A 168 -0.49 13.16 4.40
N PRO A 169 0.70 13.71 4.65
CA PRO A 169 1.74 13.81 3.63
C PRO A 169 2.21 12.44 3.14
N ILE A 170 2.23 12.26 1.82
CA ILE A 170 2.73 11.07 1.12
C ILE A 170 3.97 11.49 0.31
N SER A 171 5.01 10.66 0.33
CA SER A 171 6.13 10.73 -0.62
C SER A 171 6.03 9.61 -1.65
N GLY A 172 6.57 9.84 -2.84
CA GLY A 172 6.57 8.85 -3.93
C GLY A 172 7.98 8.63 -4.47
N THR A 173 8.35 7.37 -4.66
CA THR A 173 9.59 6.96 -5.30
C THR A 173 9.28 5.87 -6.32
N LEU A 174 9.74 6.03 -7.56
CA LEU A 174 9.76 4.96 -8.53
C LEU A 174 10.98 4.07 -8.26
N LEU A 175 10.73 2.81 -7.92
CA LEU A 175 11.75 1.79 -7.71
C LEU A 175 11.90 0.97 -9.01
N LEU A 176 13.12 0.92 -9.53
CA LEU A 176 13.47 0.13 -10.69
C LEU A 176 14.38 -1.01 -10.23
N SER A 177 13.88 -2.24 -10.30
CA SER A 177 14.60 -3.44 -9.87
C SER A 177 15.10 -4.21 -11.08
N GLN A 178 16.41 -4.46 -11.17
CA GLN A 178 16.97 -5.18 -12.31
C GLN A 178 16.68 -6.68 -12.20
N HIS A 179 16.09 -7.25 -13.25
CA HIS A 179 15.73 -8.67 -13.29
C HIS A 179 16.97 -9.56 -13.03
N ARG A 180 16.85 -10.52 -12.08
CA ARG A 180 17.91 -11.45 -11.62
C ARG A 180 19.11 -10.81 -10.90
N SER A 181 18.94 -9.63 -10.33
CA SER A 181 19.95 -9.03 -9.45
C SER A 181 19.31 -8.21 -8.34
N ASP A 182 20.01 -8.04 -7.23
CA ASP A 182 19.55 -7.18 -6.12
C ASP A 182 19.81 -5.69 -6.38
N ARG A 183 19.99 -5.29 -7.64
CA ARG A 183 20.26 -3.91 -8.01
C ARG A 183 18.96 -3.14 -8.15
N THR A 184 18.86 -2.06 -7.39
CA THR A 184 17.78 -1.09 -7.47
C THR A 184 18.29 0.23 -8.04
N PHE A 185 17.38 0.97 -8.67
CA PHE A 185 17.59 2.35 -9.09
C PHE A 185 16.34 3.14 -8.71
N GLU A 186 16.53 4.25 -8.01
CA GLU A 186 15.43 5.00 -7.40
C GLU A 186 15.29 6.36 -8.08
N VAL A 187 14.05 6.75 -8.35
CA VAL A 187 13.73 8.05 -8.93
C VAL A 187 12.62 8.67 -8.11
N ILE A 188 12.79 9.90 -7.65
CA ILE A 188 11.74 10.63 -6.95
C ILE A 188 10.54 10.80 -7.89
N ALA A 189 9.36 10.39 -7.43
CA ALA A 189 8.11 10.67 -8.12
C ALA A 189 7.51 11.95 -7.55
N MET A 190 7.24 12.91 -8.42
CA MET A 190 6.45 14.09 -8.07
C MET A 190 5.00 13.66 -7.88
N LEU A 191 4.39 14.09 -6.78
CA LEU A 191 3.01 13.79 -6.44
C LEU A 191 2.17 15.06 -6.53
N GLU A 192 0.98 14.93 -7.12
CA GLU A 192 -0.02 16.00 -7.22
C GLU A 192 -1.37 15.47 -6.74
N GLU A 193 -1.89 16.05 -5.66
CA GLU A 193 -3.22 15.72 -5.15
C GLU A 193 -4.30 16.37 -6.01
N ARG A 194 -5.29 15.57 -6.42
CA ARG A 194 -6.50 16.02 -7.11
C ARG A 194 -7.73 15.41 -6.42
N PRO A 195 -8.93 15.98 -6.60
CA PRO A 195 -10.14 15.41 -6.00
C PRO A 195 -10.29 13.91 -6.34
N GLY A 196 -10.26 13.07 -5.32
CA GLY A 196 -10.42 11.61 -5.41
C GLY A 196 -9.25 10.81 -5.99
N ARG A 197 -8.08 11.43 -6.23
CA ARG A 197 -6.92 10.73 -6.78
C ARG A 197 -5.58 11.40 -6.45
N LEU A 198 -4.54 10.59 -6.37
CA LEU A 198 -3.15 11.03 -6.29
C LEU A 198 -2.45 10.78 -7.61
N CYS A 199 -2.14 11.84 -8.35
CA CYS A 199 -1.37 11.74 -9.58
C CYS A 199 0.13 11.65 -9.25
N TYR A 200 0.86 10.83 -10.00
CA TYR A 200 2.31 10.73 -9.89
C TYR A 200 2.98 10.94 -11.24
N THR A 201 4.19 11.50 -11.22
CA THR A 201 5.05 11.60 -12.41
C THR A 201 6.51 11.42 -12.00
N ALA A 202 7.22 10.52 -12.66
CA ALA A 202 8.63 10.25 -12.44
C ALA A 202 9.41 10.34 -13.76
N ALA A 203 10.59 10.95 -13.71
CA ALA A 203 11.47 11.11 -14.87
C ALA A 203 12.71 10.23 -14.71
N VAL A 204 12.79 9.14 -15.46
CA VAL A 204 13.88 8.17 -15.40
C VAL A 204 15.00 8.60 -16.33
N PRO A 205 16.18 9.01 -15.81
CA PRO A 205 17.28 9.49 -16.62
C PRO A 205 17.96 8.35 -17.37
N VAL A 206 18.13 8.48 -18.69
CA VAL A 206 18.70 7.38 -19.53
C VAL A 206 20.13 7.69 -20.01
N THR A 207 20.43 8.96 -20.30
CA THR A 207 21.75 9.34 -20.83
C THR A 207 22.49 10.35 -19.96
N ARG A 208 21.75 11.22 -19.27
CA ARG A 208 22.27 12.24 -18.35
C ARG A 208 21.37 12.25 -17.13
N ALA A 209 21.97 12.40 -15.95
CA ALA A 209 21.25 12.80 -14.76
C ALA A 209 21.98 14.00 -14.15
N PHE A 210 21.21 14.89 -13.53
CA PHE A 210 21.71 16.14 -12.99
C PHE A 210 22.42 15.96 -11.64
N ILE A 211 22.08 14.87 -10.93
CA ILE A 211 22.57 14.54 -9.58
C ILE A 211 23.15 13.13 -9.59
N ASP A 212 22.41 12.13 -10.09
CA ASP A 212 22.79 10.71 -10.04
C ASP A 212 23.37 10.16 -11.37
N ASP A 213 23.77 8.89 -11.38
CA ASP A 213 24.12 8.17 -12.60
C ASP A 213 22.85 7.84 -13.43
N PRO A 214 22.90 7.89 -14.78
CA PRO A 214 21.76 7.50 -15.60
C PRO A 214 21.51 5.98 -15.55
N LEU A 215 20.24 5.59 -15.69
CA LEU A 215 19.75 4.21 -15.60
C LEU A 215 20.71 3.23 -16.30
N PRO A 216 21.32 2.27 -15.58
CA PRO A 216 22.29 1.38 -16.17
C PRO A 216 21.67 0.43 -17.20
N ARG A 217 22.52 -0.21 -17.99
CA ARG A 217 22.08 -1.24 -18.93
C ARG A 217 21.40 -2.40 -18.20
N GLY A 218 20.34 -2.94 -18.78
CA GLY A 218 19.56 -4.03 -18.21
C GLY A 218 18.08 -3.92 -18.55
N THR A 219 17.31 -4.88 -18.04
CA THR A 219 15.85 -4.82 -17.99
C THR A 219 15.45 -4.61 -16.55
N TRP A 220 14.65 -3.57 -16.32
CA TRP A 220 14.28 -3.08 -15.01
C TRP A 220 12.77 -3.20 -14.86
N GLU A 221 12.31 -3.92 -13.83
CA GLU A 221 10.92 -3.97 -13.42
C GLU A 221 10.61 -2.73 -12.59
N VAL A 222 9.44 -2.11 -12.80
CA VAL A 222 9.11 -0.82 -12.22
C VAL A 222 7.99 -0.95 -11.19
N SER A 223 8.21 -0.40 -10.00
CA SER A 223 7.23 -0.27 -8.93
C SER A 223 7.15 1.17 -8.42
N LEU A 224 5.98 1.59 -7.96
CA LEU A 224 5.79 2.85 -7.23
C LEU A 224 5.80 2.55 -5.73
N CYS A 225 6.76 3.11 -5.01
CA CYS A 225 6.83 3.07 -3.55
C CYS A 225 6.23 4.35 -2.97
N LEU A 226 5.17 4.21 -2.16
CA LEU A 226 4.59 5.31 -1.40
C LEU A 226 5.12 5.28 0.03
N GLY A 227 5.71 6.39 0.47
CA GLY A 227 6.16 6.60 1.84
C GLY A 227 5.17 7.44 2.63
N PHE A 228 4.72 6.95 3.78
CA PHE A 228 3.86 7.72 4.69
C PHE A 228 3.94 7.20 6.12
N SER A 229 4.01 8.10 7.10
CA SER A 229 4.12 7.77 8.55
C SER A 229 5.27 6.81 8.91
N GLY A 230 6.34 6.77 8.10
CA GLY A 230 7.47 5.84 8.26
C GLY A 230 7.24 4.44 7.66
N MET A 231 6.11 4.22 6.98
CA MET A 231 5.80 3.01 6.22
C MET A 231 6.17 3.20 4.75
N HIS A 232 6.42 2.07 4.07
CA HIS A 232 6.59 2.00 2.63
C HIS A 232 5.63 0.97 2.04
N ARG A 233 4.92 1.36 0.98
CA ARG A 233 4.00 0.50 0.23
C ARG A 233 4.40 0.45 -1.23
N GLU A 234 4.75 -0.75 -1.70
CA GLU A 234 5.22 -0.97 -3.05
C GLU A 234 4.09 -1.48 -3.94
N LEU A 235 3.71 -0.67 -4.92
CA LEU A 235 2.75 -0.97 -5.96
C LEU A 235 3.49 -1.36 -7.22
N ARG A 236 3.31 -2.59 -7.71
CA ARG A 236 3.87 -2.99 -9.00
C ARG A 236 3.17 -2.21 -10.11
N LEU A 237 3.92 -1.57 -11.00
CA LEU A 237 3.32 -0.85 -12.12
C LEU A 237 3.05 -1.79 -13.29
N LEU A 238 1.85 -1.70 -13.85
CA LEU A 238 1.51 -2.23 -15.17
C LEU A 238 1.79 -1.16 -16.23
N ALA A 239 2.22 -1.59 -17.42
CA ALA A 239 2.55 -0.68 -18.50
C ALA A 239 1.34 0.09 -19.04
N ALA A 240 1.60 1.25 -19.63
CA ALA A 240 0.62 1.99 -20.42
C ALA A 240 0.41 1.32 -21.80
N ASP A 241 -0.62 1.72 -22.55
CA ASP A 241 -0.88 1.14 -23.89
C ASP A 241 0.24 1.44 -24.88
N GLU A 242 0.75 2.67 -24.87
CA GLU A 242 1.80 3.12 -25.78
C GLU A 242 3.18 2.92 -25.14
N PRO A 243 4.02 2.01 -25.65
CA PRO A 243 5.37 1.83 -25.16
C PRO A 243 6.32 2.89 -25.74
N VAL A 244 7.41 3.14 -25.03
CA VAL A 244 8.56 3.87 -25.56
C VAL A 244 9.45 2.90 -26.34
N ASP A 245 9.93 3.29 -27.52
CA ASP A 245 10.98 2.58 -28.26
C ASP A 245 11.83 3.60 -29.02
N VAL A 246 13.01 3.92 -28.49
CA VAL A 246 13.87 4.98 -29.02
C VAL A 246 15.33 4.55 -29.08
N GLN A 247 16.09 5.14 -30.00
CA GLN A 247 17.53 5.04 -30.05
C GLN A 247 18.17 6.30 -29.47
N VAL A 248 19.08 6.11 -28.53
CA VAL A 248 19.79 7.20 -27.83
C VAL A 248 21.30 7.01 -27.97
N TRP A 249 22.04 8.11 -28.02
CA TRP A 249 23.50 8.06 -28.05
C TRP A 249 24.06 8.15 -26.63
N ARG A 250 24.79 7.12 -26.17
CA ARG A 250 25.41 7.07 -24.84
C ARG A 250 26.82 6.52 -24.93
N ARG A 251 27.81 7.26 -24.40
CA ARG A 251 29.24 6.87 -24.38
C ARG A 251 29.72 6.34 -25.74
N LEU A 252 29.51 7.14 -26.79
CA LEU A 252 29.93 6.88 -28.18
C LEU A 252 29.25 5.68 -28.85
N ARG A 253 28.09 5.23 -28.37
CA ARG A 253 27.35 4.11 -28.96
C ARG A 253 25.85 4.41 -28.99
N HIS A 254 25.17 3.93 -30.02
CA HIS A 254 23.71 3.84 -30.01
C HIS A 254 23.27 2.76 -29.02
N MET A 255 22.30 3.15 -28.21
CA MET A 255 21.62 2.32 -27.24
C MET A 255 20.14 2.36 -27.58
N ARG A 256 19.47 1.22 -27.54
CA ARG A 256 18.02 1.14 -27.67
C ARG A 256 17.40 1.15 -26.28
N VAL A 257 16.34 1.92 -26.13
CA VAL A 257 15.60 2.11 -24.88
C VAL A 257 14.16 1.75 -25.18
N ARG A 258 13.62 0.78 -24.46
CA ARG A 258 12.27 0.28 -24.67
C ARG A 258 11.50 0.21 -23.36
N SER A 259 10.20 0.43 -23.38
CA SER A 259 9.30 -0.02 -22.33
C SER A 259 8.41 -1.16 -22.81
N SER A 260 7.86 -1.93 -21.87
CA SER A 260 6.73 -2.82 -22.17
C SER A 260 5.45 -2.02 -22.45
N ALA A 261 4.44 -2.72 -22.95
CA ALA A 261 3.09 -2.21 -23.21
C ALA A 261 2.07 -3.01 -22.39
N ALA A 262 0.91 -2.42 -22.13
CA ALA A 262 -0.19 -3.09 -21.43
C ALA A 262 -0.58 -4.42 -22.13
N PRO A 263 -1.04 -5.44 -21.39
CA PRO A 263 -1.32 -5.47 -19.95
C PRO A 263 -0.12 -5.90 -19.09
N ASP A 264 1.07 -6.04 -19.69
CA ASP A 264 2.23 -6.57 -18.99
C ASP A 264 2.73 -5.61 -17.89
N PRO A 265 3.44 -6.14 -16.87
CA PRO A 265 4.17 -5.29 -15.93
C PRO A 265 5.07 -4.29 -16.65
N LEU A 266 5.15 -3.07 -16.14
CA LEU A 266 6.02 -2.03 -16.68
C LEU A 266 7.47 -2.46 -16.49
N THR A 267 8.17 -2.57 -17.60
CA THR A 267 9.60 -2.80 -17.66
C THR A 267 10.25 -1.72 -18.50
N ILE A 268 11.48 -1.34 -18.16
CA ILE A 268 12.33 -0.46 -18.96
C ILE A 268 13.60 -1.23 -19.31
N THR A 269 13.87 -1.40 -20.59
CA THR A 269 15.06 -2.05 -21.11
C THR A 269 16.01 -1.03 -21.71
N VAL A 270 17.24 -0.98 -21.20
CA VAL A 270 18.36 -0.19 -21.75
C VAL A 270 19.40 -1.16 -22.30
N GLY A 271 19.41 -1.34 -23.62
CA GLY A 271 20.20 -2.36 -24.30
C GLY A 271 20.94 -1.85 -25.52
N ARG A 272 21.77 -2.70 -26.11
CA ARG A 272 22.30 -2.43 -27.45
C ARG A 272 21.14 -2.57 -28.46
N ALA A 273 21.17 -1.72 -29.49
CA ALA A 273 20.23 -1.80 -30.61
C ALA A 273 20.44 -3.10 -31.39
#